data_AF-A0A524PZR3-F1
#
_entry.id   AF-A0A524PZR3-F1
#
_cell.length_a   1.000
_cell.length_b   1.000
_cell.length_c   1.000
_cell.angle_alpha   90.00
_cell.angle_beta   90.00
_cell.angle_gamma   90.00
#
_symmetry.space_group_name_H-M   'P 1'
#
loop_
_entity.id
_entity.type
_entity.pdbx_description
1 polymer ?
#
loop_
_entity_poly.entity_id
_entity_poly.type
_entity_poly.pdbx_seq_one_letter_code
_entity_poly.pdbx_strand_id
1 'polypeptide(L)'
;MHWATKRHIGIDTIWRKKKFLVNPEFYFGMIHHGTRNLIKMKKAGITIGTGIDAGMPLAYFGGLYRELEFFSRIGFRNDEIARCATINGAKIIGMAHRIGSIEKGKYADMAVLGKNPLTDVRAYRNPEIAMKGGKFIYSKTMMELSRCQCRPLIGLQGRTGQFRRIRH
;
A
#
# COMPACT_ATOMS: atom_id res chain seq x y z
N MET A 1 18.65 0.59 -20.81
CA MET A 1 18.65 1.98 -21.34
C MET A 1 19.83 2.73 -20.74
N HIS A 2 20.71 3.25 -21.59
CA HIS A 2 21.94 3.96 -21.21
C HIS A 2 21.65 5.48 -21.15
N TRP A 3 22.18 6.20 -20.15
CA TRP A 3 21.87 7.63 -19.92
C TRP A 3 22.40 8.54 -21.04
N ALA A 4 23.48 8.14 -21.72
CA ALA A 4 24.06 8.92 -22.82
C ALA A 4 23.06 9.19 -23.96
N THR A 5 22.07 8.32 -24.17
CA THR A 5 21.04 8.48 -25.21
C THR A 5 19.95 9.51 -24.85
N LYS A 6 19.82 9.93 -23.57
CA LYS A 6 18.82 10.91 -23.12
C LYS A 6 19.24 12.39 -23.26
N ARG A 7 20.50 12.68 -23.64
CA ARG A 7 20.96 14.06 -23.94
C ARG A 7 20.15 14.74 -25.07
N HIS A 8 19.47 13.96 -25.92
CA HIS A 8 18.68 14.49 -27.04
C HIS A 8 17.37 15.19 -26.66
N ILE A 9 16.86 15.05 -25.42
CA ILE A 9 15.57 15.65 -25.00
C ILE A 9 15.79 17.05 -24.39
N GLY A 10 17.03 17.56 -24.36
CA GLY A 10 17.35 18.89 -23.83
C GLY A 10 17.11 19.04 -22.32
N ILE A 11 17.03 17.93 -21.58
CA ILE A 11 16.82 17.91 -20.12
C ILE A 11 17.96 18.61 -19.36
N ASP A 12 19.18 18.55 -19.87
CA ASP A 12 20.34 19.29 -19.34
C ASP A 12 20.13 20.81 -19.44
N THR A 13 19.53 21.28 -20.54
CA THR A 13 19.18 22.69 -20.75
C THR A 13 18.19 23.18 -19.70
N ILE A 14 17.26 22.34 -19.26
CA ILE A 14 16.21 22.70 -18.29
C ILE A 14 16.81 22.86 -16.89
N TRP A 15 17.75 21.99 -16.50
CA TRP A 15 18.50 22.12 -15.26
C TRP A 15 19.42 23.36 -15.28
N ARG A 16 20.17 23.56 -16.36
CA ARG A 16 21.05 24.74 -16.52
C ARG A 16 20.28 26.06 -16.49
N LYS A 17 19.02 26.07 -16.97
CA LYS A 17 18.08 27.20 -16.89
C LYS A 17 17.36 27.31 -15.52
N LYS A 18 17.77 26.56 -14.50
CA LYS A 18 17.19 26.52 -13.14
C LYS A 18 15.68 26.23 -13.11
N LYS A 19 15.14 25.59 -14.14
CA LYS A 19 13.73 25.17 -14.19
C LYS A 19 13.48 23.86 -13.44
N PHE A 20 14.51 23.03 -13.28
CA PHE A 20 14.51 21.88 -12.37
C PHE A 20 15.30 22.20 -11.12
N LEU A 21 14.74 21.85 -9.95
CA LEU A 21 15.40 22.01 -8.65
C LEU A 21 16.53 20.99 -8.43
N VAL A 22 16.45 19.82 -9.08
CA VAL A 22 17.36 18.67 -8.87
C VAL A 22 18.06 18.32 -10.18
N ASN A 23 19.33 17.91 -10.11
CA ASN A 23 20.07 17.42 -11.27
C ASN A 23 19.33 16.20 -11.87
N PRO A 24 18.91 16.26 -13.15
CA PRO A 24 18.15 15.18 -13.79
C PRO A 24 18.91 13.86 -13.86
N GLU A 25 20.24 13.89 -13.99
CA GLU A 25 21.06 12.67 -14.02
C GLU A 25 20.94 11.91 -12.71
N PHE A 26 21.02 12.62 -11.58
CA PHE A 26 20.82 12.02 -10.27
C PHE A 26 19.38 11.51 -10.12
N TYR A 27 18.39 12.34 -10.46
CA TYR A 27 16.97 12.00 -10.32
C TYR A 27 16.56 10.75 -11.10
N PHE A 28 16.91 10.68 -12.39
CA PHE A 28 16.64 9.49 -13.20
C PHE A 28 17.59 8.34 -12.89
N GLY A 29 18.80 8.64 -12.41
CA GLY A 29 19.75 7.67 -11.88
C GLY A 29 19.17 6.87 -10.72
N MET A 30 18.47 7.52 -9.78
CA MET A 30 17.82 6.82 -8.66
C MET A 30 16.86 5.73 -9.13
N ILE A 31 16.05 5.99 -10.16
CA ILE A 31 15.14 4.99 -10.74
C ILE A 31 15.90 3.85 -11.42
N HIS A 32 16.99 4.17 -12.15
CA HIS A 32 17.79 3.18 -12.87
C HIS A 32 18.71 2.32 -11.99
N HIS A 33 19.17 2.86 -10.86
CA HIS A 33 20.08 2.19 -9.93
C HIS A 33 19.33 1.57 -8.75
N GLY A 34 18.20 2.14 -8.33
CA GLY A 34 17.39 1.68 -7.21
C GLY A 34 16.99 0.22 -7.34
N THR A 35 16.41 -0.18 -8.47
CA THR A 35 16.03 -1.58 -8.72
C THR A 35 17.22 -2.54 -8.67
N ARG A 36 18.37 -2.14 -9.25
CA ARG A 36 19.59 -2.97 -9.26
C ARG A 36 20.16 -3.12 -7.85
N ASN A 37 20.17 -2.04 -7.07
CA ASN A 37 20.63 -2.05 -5.69
C ASN A 37 19.71 -2.91 -4.82
N LEU A 38 18.40 -2.80 -4.99
CA LEU A 38 17.42 -3.60 -4.27
C LEU A 38 17.62 -5.11 -4.51
N ILE A 39 17.87 -5.52 -5.76
CA ILE A 39 18.18 -6.92 -6.10
C ILE A 39 19.49 -7.36 -5.43
N LYS A 40 20.52 -6.52 -5.41
CA LYS A 40 21.78 -6.81 -4.71
C LYS A 40 21.57 -6.98 -3.21
N MET A 41 20.79 -6.09 -2.59
CA MET A 41 20.45 -6.16 -1.16
C MET A 41 19.69 -7.43 -0.83
N LYS A 42 18.71 -7.81 -1.67
CA LYS A 42 17.98 -9.08 -1.56
C LYS A 42 18.94 -10.27 -1.62
N LYS A 43 19.87 -10.30 -2.59
CA LYS A 43 20.87 -11.36 -2.72
C LYS A 43 21.84 -11.44 -1.53
N ALA A 44 22.11 -10.30 -0.89
CA ALA A 44 22.93 -10.22 0.31
C ALA A 44 22.18 -10.60 1.60
N GLY A 45 20.88 -10.94 1.53
CA GLY A 45 20.09 -11.31 2.70
C GLY A 45 19.68 -10.14 3.60
N ILE A 46 19.75 -8.90 3.10
CA ILE A 46 19.35 -7.71 3.85
C ILE A 46 17.82 -7.71 4.03
N THR A 47 17.37 -7.34 5.24
CA THR A 47 15.92 -7.19 5.51
C THR A 47 15.38 -5.98 4.76
N ILE A 48 14.44 -6.21 3.85
CA ILE A 48 13.81 -5.18 3.02
C ILE A 48 12.37 -4.97 3.49
N GLY A 49 12.01 -3.72 3.76
CA GLY A 49 10.65 -3.28 4.04
C GLY A 49 10.07 -2.45 2.89
N THR A 50 8.85 -1.97 3.08
CA THR A 50 8.11 -1.12 2.11
C THR A 50 7.90 0.28 2.69
N GLY A 51 8.03 1.32 1.87
CA GLY A 51 7.66 2.69 2.20
C GLY A 51 7.42 3.56 0.96
N ILE A 52 6.28 4.26 0.93
CA ILE A 52 5.87 5.11 -0.21
C ILE A 52 6.13 6.61 -0.02
N ASP A 53 6.79 7.01 1.07
CA ASP A 53 6.99 8.43 1.44
C ASP A 53 5.66 9.23 1.45
N ALA A 54 4.61 8.60 2.00
CA ALA A 54 3.28 9.17 2.03
C ALA A 54 3.28 10.50 2.81
N GLY A 55 2.72 11.54 2.19
CA GLY A 55 2.76 12.92 2.70
C GLY A 55 3.51 13.87 1.78
N MET A 56 4.36 13.37 0.88
CA MET A 56 4.92 14.14 -0.23
C MET A 56 3.86 14.42 -1.30
N PRO A 57 3.91 15.55 -2.05
CA PRO A 57 3.05 15.76 -3.21
C PRO A 57 3.06 14.54 -4.14
N LEU A 58 1.88 14.06 -4.52
CA LEU A 58 1.64 12.85 -5.35
C LEU A 58 1.87 11.49 -4.65
N ALA A 59 2.30 11.46 -3.39
CA ALA A 59 2.41 10.26 -2.56
C ALA A 59 1.29 10.25 -1.50
N TYR A 60 0.15 9.67 -1.85
CA TYR A 60 -1.02 9.63 -0.99
C TYR A 60 -0.98 8.47 0.01
N PHE A 61 -1.48 8.71 1.22
CA PHE A 61 -1.77 7.65 2.18
C PHE A 61 -2.69 6.59 1.56
N GLY A 62 -2.44 5.32 1.89
CA GLY A 62 -3.15 4.18 1.28
C GLY A 62 -2.59 3.72 -0.07
N GLY A 63 -1.57 4.39 -0.62
CA GLY A 63 -0.93 4.00 -1.88
C GLY A 63 0.03 2.81 -1.81
N LEU A 64 0.21 2.18 -0.65
CA LEU A 64 1.24 1.15 -0.40
C LEU A 64 1.18 -0.02 -1.39
N TYR A 65 -0.02 -0.41 -1.83
CA TYR A 65 -0.22 -1.49 -2.81
C TYR A 65 0.56 -1.27 -4.11
N ARG A 66 0.82 -0.02 -4.51
CA ARG A 66 1.60 0.31 -5.70
C ARG A 66 3.04 -0.16 -5.56
N GLU A 67 3.63 0.04 -4.40
CA GLU A 67 5.00 -0.40 -4.10
C GLU A 67 5.11 -1.93 -4.08
N LEU A 68 4.10 -2.62 -3.52
CA LEU A 68 4.03 -4.08 -3.56
C LEU A 68 3.98 -4.62 -5.00
N GLU A 69 3.20 -3.97 -5.86
CA GLU A 69 3.19 -4.28 -7.29
C GLU A 69 4.52 -3.99 -7.98
N PHE A 70 5.22 -2.94 -7.57
CA PHE A 70 6.59 -2.68 -8.05
C PHE A 70 7.55 -3.80 -7.64
N PHE A 71 7.51 -4.30 -6.41
CA PHE A 71 8.32 -5.46 -6.02
C PHE A 71 8.02 -6.70 -6.85
N SER A 72 6.76 -6.97 -7.16
CA SER A 72 6.38 -8.07 -8.06
C SER A 72 7.00 -7.88 -9.45
N ARG A 73 6.94 -6.66 -10.03
CA ARG A 73 7.56 -6.34 -11.33
C ARG A 73 9.09 -6.45 -11.32
N ILE A 74 9.73 -6.27 -10.17
CA ILE A 74 11.18 -6.40 -9.99
C ILE A 74 11.61 -7.88 -9.82
N GLY A 75 10.66 -8.80 -9.63
CA GLY A 75 10.92 -10.23 -9.48
C GLY A 75 11.01 -10.72 -8.04
N PHE A 76 10.37 -10.03 -7.09
CA PHE A 76 10.12 -10.58 -5.76
C PHE A 76 8.99 -11.61 -5.85
N ARG A 77 9.12 -12.70 -5.09
CA ARG A 77 8.04 -13.68 -4.94
C ARG A 77 6.95 -13.09 -4.06
N ASN A 78 5.70 -13.50 -4.29
CA ASN A 78 4.56 -12.96 -3.54
C ASN A 78 4.66 -13.19 -2.02
N ASP A 79 5.26 -14.30 -1.57
CA ASP A 79 5.52 -14.54 -0.15
C ASP A 79 6.60 -13.60 0.44
N GLU A 80 7.61 -13.23 -0.35
CA GLU A 80 8.60 -12.22 0.06
C GLU A 80 7.95 -10.84 0.16
N ILE A 81 7.08 -10.49 -0.80
CA ILE A 81 6.34 -9.23 -0.81
C ILE A 81 5.46 -9.12 0.45
N ALA A 82 4.75 -10.19 0.81
CA ALA A 82 3.94 -10.25 2.02
C ALA A 82 4.79 -10.00 3.28
N ARG A 83 6.00 -10.58 3.35
CA ARG A 83 6.95 -10.34 4.46
C ARG A 83 7.47 -8.90 4.47
N CYS A 84 7.80 -8.33 3.31
CA CYS A 84 8.21 -6.93 3.17
C CYS A 84 7.15 -5.96 3.71
N ALA A 85 5.88 -6.24 3.40
CA ALA A 85 4.73 -5.44 3.83
C ALA A 85 4.38 -5.59 5.33
N THR A 86 4.88 -6.63 6.01
CA THR A 86 4.48 -6.98 7.39
C THR A 86 5.69 -7.12 8.31
N ILE A 87 6.18 -8.34 8.51
CA ILE A 87 7.19 -8.67 9.52
C ILE A 87 8.52 -7.97 9.28
N ASN A 88 8.93 -7.72 8.04
CA ASN A 88 10.19 -7.04 7.76
C ASN A 88 10.14 -5.58 8.19
N GLY A 89 9.04 -4.88 7.91
CA GLY A 89 8.82 -3.52 8.42
C GLY A 89 8.87 -3.50 9.95
N ALA A 90 8.21 -4.46 10.60
CA ALA A 90 8.26 -4.60 12.06
C ALA A 90 9.66 -4.87 12.61
N LYS A 91 10.48 -5.68 11.92
CA LYS A 91 11.89 -5.92 12.28
C LYS A 91 12.74 -4.67 12.15
N ILE A 92 12.57 -3.91 11.06
CA ILE A 92 13.33 -2.67 10.80
C ILE A 92 13.12 -1.65 11.92
N ILE A 93 11.89 -1.54 12.45
CA ILE A 93 11.57 -0.61 13.54
C ILE A 93 11.71 -1.22 14.95
N GLY A 94 12.24 -2.45 15.07
CA GLY A 94 12.42 -3.13 16.36
C GLY A 94 11.14 -3.62 17.06
N MET A 95 10.01 -3.65 16.37
CA MET A 95 8.69 -4.02 16.93
C MET A 95 8.21 -5.43 16.54
N ALA A 96 9.07 -6.27 15.97
CA ALA A 96 8.72 -7.64 15.55
C ALA A 96 8.15 -8.54 16.67
N HIS A 97 8.42 -8.19 17.93
CA HIS A 97 7.88 -8.86 19.12
C HIS A 97 6.42 -8.46 19.43
N ARG A 98 5.89 -7.38 18.83
CA ARG A 98 4.54 -6.86 19.07
C ARG A 98 3.65 -6.86 17.83
N ILE A 99 4.21 -6.70 16.63
CA ILE A 99 3.46 -6.57 15.37
C ILE A 99 4.15 -7.30 14.22
N GLY A 100 3.45 -7.41 13.09
CA GLY A 100 4.00 -7.88 11.81
C GLY A 100 3.80 -9.38 11.54
N SER A 101 3.31 -10.16 12.49
CA SER A 101 2.87 -11.54 12.27
C SER A 101 1.69 -11.90 13.18
N ILE A 102 0.97 -12.95 12.80
CA ILE A 102 -0.19 -13.46 13.55
C ILE A 102 0.30 -14.52 14.53
N GLU A 103 0.63 -14.10 15.75
CA GLU A 103 1.11 -14.94 16.84
C GLU A 103 0.46 -14.52 18.16
N LYS A 104 0.31 -15.47 19.09
CA LYS A 104 -0.22 -15.18 20.44
C LYS A 104 0.70 -14.18 21.16
N GLY A 105 0.11 -13.21 21.86
CA GLY A 105 0.84 -12.17 22.60
C GLY A 105 1.20 -10.92 21.77
N LYS A 106 1.00 -10.96 20.44
CA LYS A 106 1.14 -9.77 19.57
C LYS A 106 -0.18 -8.99 19.49
N TYR A 107 -0.11 -7.74 19.02
CA TYR A 107 -1.30 -6.94 18.78
C TYR A 107 -2.16 -7.57 17.68
N ALA A 108 -3.48 -7.50 17.88
CA ALA A 108 -4.48 -7.93 16.92
C ALA A 108 -4.67 -6.88 15.81
N ASP A 109 -3.62 -6.66 15.04
CA ASP A 109 -3.59 -5.82 13.84
C ASP A 109 -3.59 -6.71 12.60
N MET A 110 -4.65 -6.63 11.79
CA MET A 110 -4.77 -7.46 10.59
C MET A 110 -5.63 -6.81 9.51
N ALA A 111 -5.39 -7.21 8.26
CA ALA A 111 -6.22 -6.89 7.13
C ALA A 111 -6.69 -8.18 6.46
N VAL A 112 -7.97 -8.22 6.07
CA VAL A 112 -8.54 -9.33 5.31
C VAL A 112 -8.65 -8.90 3.85
N LEU A 113 -8.20 -9.76 2.94
CA LEU A 113 -8.22 -9.51 1.50
C LEU A 113 -9.25 -10.45 0.85
N GLY A 114 -10.01 -9.97 -0.12
CA GLY A 114 -10.98 -10.80 -0.85
C GLY A 114 -10.34 -11.78 -1.83
N LYS A 115 -9.02 -11.72 -2.04
CA LYS A 115 -8.25 -12.60 -2.92
C LYS A 115 -6.96 -13.03 -2.24
N ASN A 116 -6.42 -14.18 -2.67
CA ASN A 116 -5.16 -14.70 -2.16
C ASN A 116 -3.96 -13.85 -2.66
N PRO A 117 -3.21 -13.15 -1.77
CA PRO A 117 -2.07 -12.33 -2.16
C PRO A 117 -0.86 -13.15 -2.62
N LEU A 118 -0.80 -14.45 -2.29
CA LEU A 118 0.28 -15.33 -2.73
C LEU A 118 0.16 -15.73 -4.20
N THR A 119 -1.04 -15.62 -4.78
CA THR A 119 -1.28 -15.88 -6.21
C THR A 119 -1.33 -14.60 -7.03
N ASP A 120 -1.92 -13.52 -6.50
CA ASP A 120 -1.99 -12.23 -7.17
C ASP A 120 -1.76 -11.08 -6.20
N VAL A 121 -0.63 -10.38 -6.36
CA VAL A 121 -0.24 -9.22 -5.54
C VAL A 121 -1.28 -8.08 -5.61
N ARG A 122 -2.12 -8.03 -6.66
CA ARG A 122 -3.20 -7.03 -6.76
C ARG A 122 -4.28 -7.19 -5.69
N ALA A 123 -4.29 -8.29 -4.94
CA ALA A 123 -5.15 -8.49 -3.78
C ALA A 123 -5.03 -7.35 -2.74
N TYR A 124 -3.85 -6.73 -2.62
CA TYR A 124 -3.60 -5.64 -1.68
C TYR A 124 -4.30 -4.31 -2.02
N ARG A 125 -4.86 -4.15 -3.23
CA ARG A 125 -5.54 -2.91 -3.65
C ARG A 125 -6.79 -2.61 -2.83
N ASN A 126 -7.57 -3.65 -2.55
CA ASN A 126 -8.91 -3.56 -1.99
C ASN A 126 -9.05 -4.56 -0.85
N PRO A 127 -8.53 -4.25 0.35
CA PRO A 127 -8.84 -5.03 1.54
C PRO A 127 -10.35 -4.98 1.83
N GLU A 128 -10.90 -6.07 2.34
CA GLU A 128 -12.30 -6.16 2.75
C GLU A 128 -12.50 -5.63 4.17
N ILE A 129 -11.55 -5.94 5.05
CA ILE A 129 -11.61 -5.59 6.47
C ILE A 129 -10.22 -5.10 6.90
N ALA A 130 -10.18 -4.09 7.75
CA ALA A 130 -9.00 -3.76 8.54
C ALA A 130 -9.36 -3.70 10.03
N MET A 131 -8.54 -4.36 10.83
CA MET A 131 -8.63 -4.40 12.28
C MET A 131 -7.35 -3.85 12.89
N LYS A 132 -7.50 -3.01 13.93
CA LYS A 132 -6.39 -2.45 14.69
C LYS A 132 -6.66 -2.66 16.18
N GLY A 133 -5.72 -3.28 16.89
CA GLY A 133 -5.83 -3.58 18.32
C GLY A 133 -7.11 -4.36 18.68
N GLY A 134 -7.56 -5.26 17.81
CA GLY A 134 -8.78 -6.05 18.01
C GLY A 134 -10.10 -5.33 17.68
N LYS A 135 -10.05 -4.08 17.20
CA LYS A 135 -11.24 -3.32 16.79
C LYS A 135 -11.29 -3.19 15.27
N PHE A 136 -12.43 -3.52 14.68
CA PHE A 136 -12.67 -3.30 13.25
C PHE A 136 -12.71 -1.79 12.98
N ILE A 137 -11.75 -1.30 12.20
CA ILE A 137 -11.66 0.12 11.81
C ILE A 137 -12.20 0.35 10.38
N TYR A 138 -12.25 -0.70 9.58
CA TYR A 138 -12.77 -0.66 8.22
C TYR A 138 -13.44 -2.00 7.91
N SER A 139 -14.62 -1.93 7.30
CA SER A 139 -15.28 -3.06 6.65
C SER A 139 -15.97 -2.53 5.40
N LYS A 140 -15.70 -3.18 4.26
CA LYS A 140 -16.33 -2.84 2.98
C LYS A 140 -17.86 -2.93 3.08
N THR A 141 -18.38 -3.97 3.73
CA THR A 141 -19.82 -4.17 3.97
C THR A 141 -20.40 -3.05 4.85
N MET A 142 -19.67 -2.61 5.88
CA MET A 142 -20.12 -1.52 6.74
C MET A 142 -20.18 -0.18 5.99
N MET A 143 -19.24 0.06 5.07
CA MET A 143 -19.28 1.22 4.17
C MET A 143 -20.41 1.15 3.14
N GLU A 144 -20.72 -0.02 2.61
CA GLU A 144 -21.84 -0.21 1.67
C GLU A 144 -23.19 0.07 2.37
N LEU A 145 -23.35 -0.39 3.60
CA LEU A 145 -24.53 -0.11 4.42
C LEU A 145 -24.67 1.37 4.78
N SER A 146 -23.57 2.06 5.12
CA SER A 146 -23.61 3.50 5.40
C SER A 146 -23.91 4.33 4.15
N ARG A 147 -23.44 3.90 2.97
CA ARG A 147 -23.78 4.55 1.68
C ARG A 147 -25.25 4.33 1.29
N CYS A 148 -25.85 3.20 1.64
CA CYS A 148 -27.28 2.96 1.42
C CYS A 148 -28.19 3.81 2.31
N GLN A 149 -27.72 4.33 3.45
CA GLN A 149 -28.55 5.16 4.35
C GLN A 149 -28.64 6.64 3.94
N CYS A 150 -27.90 7.10 2.93
CA CYS A 150 -27.89 8.49 2.47
C CYS A 150 -28.57 8.70 1.10
N ARG A 151 -29.70 8.03 0.83
CA ARG A 151 -30.67 8.59 -0.12
C ARG A 151 -31.65 9.45 0.67
N PRO A 152 -31.73 10.77 0.46
CA PRO A 152 -32.87 11.51 0.97
C PRO A 152 -34.11 10.91 0.30
N LEU A 153 -35.03 10.37 1.11
CA LEU A 153 -36.36 9.97 0.68
C LEU A 153 -37.13 11.24 0.30
N ILE A 154 -36.82 11.79 -0.88
CA ILE A 154 -37.66 12.79 -1.52
C ILE A 154 -38.79 12.00 -2.18
N GLY A 155 -39.93 11.96 -1.50
CA GLY A 155 -41.18 11.43 -2.04
C GLY A 155 -41.44 9.98 -1.70
N LEU A 156 -42.01 9.74 -0.52
CA LEU A 156 -43.02 8.70 -0.26
C LEU A 156 -43.59 8.97 1.14
N GLN A 157 -44.53 9.91 1.22
CA GLN A 157 -45.48 9.91 2.32
C GLN A 157 -46.29 8.62 2.25
N GLY A 158 -46.39 7.93 3.38
CA GLY A 158 -47.39 6.88 3.60
C GLY A 158 -46.84 5.46 3.54
N ARG A 159 -46.45 4.93 4.71
CA ARG A 159 -47.07 3.73 5.32
C ARG A 159 -46.34 3.41 6.62
N THR A 160 -47.08 3.53 7.72
CA THR A 160 -46.80 2.96 9.03
C THR A 160 -46.55 1.45 8.90
N GLY A 161 -45.48 0.94 9.51
CA GLY A 161 -45.14 -0.48 9.52
C GLY A 161 -44.27 -0.83 10.74
N GLN A 162 -44.85 -1.60 11.65
CA GLN A 162 -44.35 -1.97 12.98
C GLN A 162 -42.93 -2.56 13.01
N PHE A 163 -42.09 -2.05 13.91
CA PHE A 163 -40.95 -2.78 14.45
C PHE A 163 -41.44 -3.87 15.42
N ARG A 164 -41.43 -5.14 15.02
CA ARG A 164 -41.51 -6.27 15.97
C ARG A 164 -40.09 -6.69 16.37
N ARG A 165 -39.79 -6.53 17.67
CA ARG A 165 -38.67 -7.20 18.35
C ARG A 165 -38.80 -8.70 18.16
N ILE A 166 -37.74 -9.35 17.70
CA ILE A 166 -37.55 -10.79 17.89
C ILE A 166 -36.43 -10.94 18.92
N ARG A 167 -36.81 -11.39 20.11
CA ARG A 167 -35.91 -12.03 21.06
C ARG A 167 -35.91 -13.52 20.72
N HIS A 168 -34.74 -14.12 20.62
CA HIS A 168 -34.45 -15.45 21.17
C HIS A 168 -33.00 -15.44 21.64
#